data_AF-A0A1F8ULQ2-F1
#
_entry.id   AF-A0A1F8ULQ2-F1
#
_cell.length_a   1.000
_cell.length_b   1.000
_cell.length_c   1.000
_cell.angle_alpha   90.00
_cell.angle_beta   90.00
_cell.angle_gamma   90.00
#
_symmetry.space_group_name_H-M   'P 1'
#
loop_
_entity.id
_entity.type
_entity.pdbx_description
1 polymer ?
#
loop_
_entity_poly.entity_id
_entity_poly.type
_entity_poly.pdbx_seq_one_letter_code
_entity_poly.pdbx_strand_id
1 'polypeptide(L)'
;MNKLTNNCKGLVEKIKKFKLLIITIILIVQLLIPASMIYSEEIISIVGDEISLEIEPVDPYDYFRGRYLSIRPIETKVVYQQFTQDLKDELRNRATSSSSNYFYDNIKCYITFKKGQDGMHTIDQVTFEKPKNTRSYLKATINNIWESNGKEIHVNYSMNQFFINEDFALKSEDTIRNLPQGTKAYIKAKINDGDFVIENLYVGDKNIYEYLK
;
A
#
# COMPACT_ATOMS: atom_id res chain seq x y z
N MET A 1 -9.88 -0.73 67.49
CA MET A 1 -9.14 -1.42 66.41
C MET A 1 -9.95 -1.68 65.13
N ASN A 2 -11.29 -1.74 65.12
CA ASN A 2 -12.08 -2.09 63.93
C ASN A 2 -12.25 -1.00 62.84
N LYS A 3 -11.98 0.27 63.14
CA LYS A 3 -12.19 1.38 62.18
C LYS A 3 -11.09 1.46 61.11
N LEU A 4 -9.85 1.11 61.47
CA LEU A 4 -8.69 1.11 60.57
C LEU A 4 -8.74 -0.07 59.57
N THR A 5 -9.21 -1.24 60.01
CA THR A 5 -9.34 -2.44 59.16
C THR A 5 -10.44 -2.31 58.11
N ASN A 6 -11.56 -1.63 58.44
CA ASN A 6 -12.65 -1.39 57.48
C ASN A 6 -12.26 -0.36 56.41
N ASN A 7 -11.47 0.66 56.74
CA ASN A 7 -10.96 1.63 55.77
C ASN A 7 -9.97 0.99 54.78
N CYS A 8 -9.07 0.11 55.24
CA CYS A 8 -8.17 -0.61 54.34
C CYS A 8 -8.91 -1.53 53.35
N LYS A 9 -9.97 -2.23 53.78
CA LYS A 9 -10.79 -3.08 52.88
C LYS A 9 -11.50 -2.27 51.79
N GLY A 10 -12.09 -1.12 52.12
CA GLY A 10 -12.75 -0.25 51.15
C GLY A 10 -11.79 0.37 50.12
N LEU A 11 -10.55 0.66 50.53
CA LEU A 11 -9.50 1.18 49.64
C LEU A 11 -9.03 0.10 48.64
N VAL A 12 -8.87 -1.14 49.09
CA VAL A 12 -8.53 -2.29 48.23
C VAL A 12 -9.64 -2.57 47.20
N GLU A 13 -10.92 -2.48 47.58
CA GLU A 13 -12.02 -2.63 46.62
C GLU A 13 -12.07 -1.52 45.58
N LYS A 14 -11.83 -0.26 45.98
CA LYS A 14 -11.73 0.86 45.02
C LYS A 14 -10.58 0.65 44.03
N ILE A 15 -9.42 0.20 44.50
CA ILE A 15 -8.27 -0.10 43.63
C ILE A 15 -8.60 -1.26 42.67
N LYS A 16 -9.29 -2.31 43.14
CA LYS A 16 -9.73 -3.43 42.27
C LYS A 16 -10.70 -2.96 41.19
N LYS A 17 -11.70 -2.14 41.54
CA LYS A 17 -12.65 -1.55 40.56
C LYS A 17 -11.95 -0.63 39.57
N PHE A 18 -10.98 0.17 40.03
CA PHE A 18 -10.18 1.03 39.16
C PHE A 18 -9.29 0.23 38.20
N LYS A 19 -8.63 -0.83 38.70
CA LYS A 19 -7.87 -1.76 37.84
C LYS A 19 -8.76 -2.45 36.81
N LEU A 20 -9.95 -2.90 37.21
CA LEU A 20 -10.92 -3.50 36.30
C LEU A 20 -11.36 -2.50 35.22
N LEU A 21 -11.64 -1.25 35.58
CA LEU A 21 -11.98 -0.18 34.63
C LEU A 21 -10.85 0.02 33.60
N ILE A 22 -9.59 0.11 34.04
CA ILE A 22 -8.44 0.26 33.14
C ILE A 22 -8.34 -0.93 32.19
N ILE A 23 -8.46 -2.16 32.69
CA ILE A 23 -8.41 -3.37 31.85
C ILE A 23 -9.52 -3.34 30.80
N THR A 24 -10.75 -2.99 31.20
CA THR A 24 -11.87 -2.86 30.26
C THR A 24 -11.60 -1.82 29.18
N ILE A 25 -11.05 -0.66 29.55
CA ILE A 25 -10.68 0.39 28.58
C ILE A 25 -9.62 -0.12 27.60
N ILE A 26 -8.58 -0.80 28.10
CA ILE A 26 -7.53 -1.37 27.25
C ILE A 26 -8.12 -2.40 26.27
N LEU A 27 -9.01 -3.28 26.73
CA LEU A 27 -9.68 -4.26 25.88
C LEU A 27 -10.52 -3.58 24.79
N ILE A 28 -11.24 -2.51 25.13
CA ILE A 28 -12.01 -1.73 24.16
C ILE A 28 -11.07 -1.11 23.12
N VAL A 29 -9.98 -0.47 23.54
CA VAL A 29 -9.00 0.12 22.62
C VAL A 29 -8.38 -0.94 21.71
N GLN A 30 -8.06 -2.12 22.26
CA GLN A 30 -7.53 -3.25 21.48
C GLN A 30 -8.51 -3.77 20.42
N LEU A 31 -9.82 -3.70 20.66
CA LEU A 31 -10.85 -4.08 19.69
C LEU A 31 -11.15 -2.97 18.67
N LEU A 32 -11.03 -1.70 19.06
CA LEU A 32 -11.29 -0.57 18.18
C LEU A 32 -10.27 -0.46 17.04
N ILE A 33 -9.01 -0.82 17.27
CA ILE A 33 -7.95 -0.78 16.24
C ILE A 33 -8.29 -1.71 15.06
N PRO A 34 -8.48 -3.04 15.23
CA PRO A 34 -8.81 -3.92 14.12
C PRO A 34 -10.19 -3.62 13.53
N ALA A 35 -11.17 -3.21 14.35
CA ALA A 35 -12.47 -2.78 13.84
C ALA A 35 -12.35 -1.56 12.90
N SER A 36 -11.49 -0.59 13.24
CA SER A 36 -11.20 0.55 12.38
C SER A 36 -10.49 0.14 11.10
N MET A 37 -9.57 -0.83 11.15
CA MET A 37 -8.88 -1.33 9.95
C MET A 37 -9.87 -1.97 8.97
N ILE A 38 -10.75 -2.85 9.47
CA ILE A 38 -11.80 -3.49 8.66
C ILE A 38 -12.73 -2.43 8.06
N TYR A 39 -13.17 -1.45 8.86
CA TYR A 39 -14.04 -0.39 8.38
C TYR A 39 -13.39 0.45 7.28
N SER A 40 -12.10 0.79 7.43
CA SER A 40 -11.36 1.53 6.40
C SER A 40 -11.28 0.75 5.08
N GLU A 41 -10.98 -0.54 5.13
CA GLU A 41 -10.91 -1.38 3.93
C GLU A 41 -12.28 -1.50 3.24
N GLU A 42 -13.36 -1.69 4.00
CA GLU A 42 -14.72 -1.78 3.45
C GLU A 42 -15.16 -0.48 2.76
N ILE A 43 -14.88 0.67 3.39
CA ILE A 43 -15.20 1.97 2.78
C ILE A 43 -14.40 2.20 1.50
N ILE A 44 -13.13 1.81 1.46
CA ILE A 44 -12.31 1.89 0.24
C ILE A 44 -12.86 0.96 -0.84
N SER A 45 -13.30 -0.25 -0.48
CA SER A 45 -13.92 -1.18 -1.45
C SER A 45 -15.26 -0.65 -1.99
N ILE A 46 -16.05 0.08 -1.20
CA ILE A 46 -17.35 0.60 -1.66
C ILE A 46 -17.20 1.90 -2.46
N VAL A 47 -16.37 2.84 -1.99
CA VAL A 47 -16.34 4.24 -2.48
C VAL A 47 -15.09 4.53 -3.31
N GLY A 48 -14.04 3.70 -3.21
CA GLY A 48 -12.77 3.96 -3.86
C GLY A 48 -12.83 3.85 -5.38
N ASP A 49 -11.98 4.64 -6.03
CA ASP A 49 -11.86 4.66 -7.49
C ASP A 49 -11.12 3.40 -7.96
N GLU A 50 -11.75 2.62 -8.84
CA GLU A 50 -11.15 1.41 -9.41
C GLU A 50 -10.01 1.75 -10.37
N ILE A 51 -8.85 1.16 -10.11
CA ILE A 51 -7.69 1.17 -10.98
C ILE A 51 -7.29 -0.25 -11.35
N SER A 52 -6.65 -0.41 -12.51
CA SER A 52 -6.13 -1.70 -12.97
C SER A 52 -4.64 -1.53 -13.27
N LEU A 53 -3.77 -2.29 -12.62
CA LEU A 53 -2.32 -2.17 -12.79
C LEU A 53 -1.76 -3.49 -13.34
N GLU A 54 -1.07 -3.42 -14.46
CA GLU A 54 -0.34 -4.56 -15.02
C GLU A 54 0.84 -4.92 -14.11
N ILE A 55 1.06 -6.21 -13.88
CA ILE A 55 2.09 -6.73 -12.98
C ILE A 55 3.13 -7.55 -13.74
N GLU A 56 4.38 -7.46 -13.28
CA GLU A 56 5.46 -8.35 -13.71
C GLU A 56 5.42 -9.66 -12.92
N PRO A 57 5.79 -10.78 -13.54
CA PRO A 57 6.11 -11.99 -12.81
C PRO A 57 7.30 -11.73 -11.89
N VAL A 58 7.07 -11.77 -10.58
CA VAL A 58 8.12 -11.71 -9.56
C VAL A 58 8.47 -13.13 -9.15
N ASP A 59 9.69 -13.33 -8.63
CA ASP A 59 10.08 -14.55 -7.93
C ASP A 59 10.09 -14.31 -6.41
N PRO A 60 9.06 -14.72 -5.65
CA PRO A 60 9.02 -14.48 -4.21
C PRO A 60 8.79 -15.75 -3.38
N TYR A 61 9.61 -15.93 -2.34
CA TYR A 61 9.36 -16.89 -1.28
C TYR A 61 9.78 -16.27 0.07
N ASP A 62 8.84 -16.10 1.02
CA ASP A 62 9.13 -15.69 2.41
C ASP A 62 8.48 -16.70 3.39
N TYR A 63 9.32 -17.44 4.13
CA TYR A 63 8.89 -18.51 5.05
C TYR A 63 8.06 -18.03 6.25
N PHE A 64 8.08 -16.73 6.60
CA PHE A 64 7.61 -16.25 7.90
C PHE A 64 6.27 -15.49 7.88
N ARG A 65 5.77 -15.08 6.71
CA ARG A 65 4.60 -14.18 6.60
C ARG A 65 3.33 -14.83 6.07
N GLY A 66 3.33 -16.16 5.94
CA GLY A 66 2.32 -16.88 5.16
C GLY A 66 2.50 -16.65 3.65
N ARG A 67 1.78 -17.41 2.82
CA ARG A 67 1.92 -17.27 1.36
C ARG A 67 1.07 -16.11 0.86
N TYR A 68 1.74 -15.05 0.41
CA TYR A 68 1.16 -13.98 -0.38
C TYR A 68 1.82 -14.02 -1.76
N LEU A 69 1.09 -13.60 -2.79
CA LEU A 69 1.70 -13.39 -4.09
C LEU A 69 2.45 -12.05 -4.04
N SER A 70 3.78 -12.07 -4.18
CA SER A 70 4.49 -10.81 -4.44
C SER A 70 4.16 -10.37 -5.85
N ILE A 71 3.53 -9.22 -5.94
CA ILE A 71 3.20 -8.57 -7.20
C ILE A 71 4.13 -7.37 -7.35
N ARG A 72 4.54 -7.08 -8.58
CA ARG A 72 5.27 -5.85 -8.89
C ARG A 72 4.54 -5.18 -10.03
N PRO A 73 3.80 -4.09 -9.78
CA PRO A 73 3.27 -3.28 -10.85
C PRO A 73 4.39 -2.87 -11.83
N ILE A 74 4.15 -3.00 -13.14
CA ILE A 74 5.12 -2.59 -14.18
C ILE A 74 5.39 -1.08 -14.08
N GLU A 75 4.33 -0.32 -13.84
CA GLU A 75 4.31 1.14 -13.82
C GLU A 75 4.90 1.70 -12.51
N THR A 76 6.20 1.48 -12.32
CA THR A 76 7.01 2.12 -11.27
C THR A 76 7.92 3.21 -11.82
N LYS A 77 8.04 3.30 -13.14
CA LYS A 77 8.90 4.24 -13.83
C LYS A 77 8.10 5.41 -14.35
N VAL A 78 8.59 6.60 -14.08
CA VAL A 78 7.94 7.86 -14.45
C VAL A 78 8.93 8.78 -15.12
N VAL A 79 8.44 9.56 -16.07
CA VAL A 79 9.26 10.56 -16.74
C VAL A 79 9.31 11.86 -15.95
N TYR A 80 10.47 12.52 -15.95
CA TYR A 80 10.67 13.78 -15.22
C TYR A 80 9.65 14.88 -15.60
N GLN A 81 9.07 14.80 -16.81
CA GLN A 81 8.00 15.70 -17.25
C GLN A 81 6.71 15.56 -16.42
N GLN A 82 6.43 14.38 -15.85
CA GLN A 82 5.25 14.11 -15.03
C GLN A 82 5.35 14.69 -13.62
N PHE A 83 6.51 15.25 -13.24
CA PHE A 83 6.74 15.78 -11.92
C PHE A 83 6.26 17.23 -11.87
N THR A 84 5.56 17.58 -10.79
CA THR A 84 5.20 18.98 -10.54
C THR A 84 6.44 19.84 -10.30
N GLN A 85 6.31 21.14 -10.53
CA GLN A 85 7.47 22.05 -10.44
C GLN A 85 8.01 22.14 -9.01
N ASP A 86 7.10 22.21 -8.05
CA ASP A 86 7.32 22.11 -6.61
C ASP A 86 8.11 20.84 -6.22
N LEU A 87 7.78 19.67 -6.78
CA LEU A 87 8.57 18.46 -6.56
C LEU A 87 9.97 18.56 -7.18
N LYS A 88 10.08 19.11 -8.39
CA LYS A 88 11.38 19.30 -9.06
C LYS A 88 12.30 20.22 -8.26
N ASP A 89 11.75 21.28 -7.68
CA ASP A 89 12.49 22.24 -6.89
C ASP A 89 12.92 21.61 -5.55
N GLU A 90 12.06 20.83 -4.90
CA GLU A 90 12.41 20.07 -3.69
C GLU A 90 13.53 19.06 -3.97
N LEU A 91 13.44 18.32 -5.09
CA LEU A 91 14.48 17.38 -5.51
C LEU A 91 15.82 18.11 -5.73
N ARG A 92 15.81 19.27 -6.40
CA ARG A 92 17.02 20.08 -6.61
C ARG A 92 17.62 20.58 -5.30
N ASN A 93 16.79 21.01 -4.36
CA ASN A 93 17.25 21.52 -3.05
C ASN A 93 17.87 20.43 -2.18
N ARG A 94 17.41 19.18 -2.32
CA ARG A 94 17.94 18.02 -1.58
C ARG A 94 19.08 17.30 -2.27
N ALA A 95 19.39 17.64 -3.52
CA ALA A 95 20.47 17.03 -4.26
C ALA A 95 21.82 17.34 -3.59
N THR A 96 22.61 16.30 -3.33
CA THR A 96 23.85 16.42 -2.54
C THR A 96 25.00 17.04 -3.31
N SER A 97 24.94 17.08 -4.64
CA SER A 97 25.93 17.72 -5.51
C SER A 97 25.31 18.06 -6.86
N SER A 98 25.78 19.14 -7.50
CA SER A 98 25.30 19.58 -8.83
C SER A 98 25.54 18.57 -9.97
N SER A 99 26.26 17.49 -9.70
CA SER A 99 26.63 16.41 -10.63
C SER A 99 26.18 15.02 -10.18
N SER A 100 25.55 14.89 -9.00
CA SER A 100 25.12 13.59 -8.47
C SER A 100 23.75 13.71 -7.80
N ASN A 101 22.72 13.19 -8.50
CA ASN A 101 21.33 13.18 -8.04
C ASN A 101 21.06 12.01 -7.08
N TYR A 102 21.96 11.81 -6.12
CA TYR A 102 21.74 10.91 -5.00
C TYR A 102 21.12 11.72 -3.86
N PHE A 103 20.11 11.13 -3.23
CA PHE A 103 19.49 11.66 -2.03
C PHE A 103 19.87 10.73 -0.88
N TYR A 104 20.24 11.30 0.28
CA TYR A 104 20.42 10.50 1.49
C TYR A 104 19.08 9.97 2.03
N ASP A 105 17.97 10.64 1.69
CA ASP A 105 16.65 10.38 2.22
C ASP A 105 15.65 10.01 1.13
N ASN A 106 14.74 9.09 1.47
CA ASN A 106 13.56 8.79 0.67
C ASN A 106 12.64 10.02 0.63
N ILE A 107 12.50 10.64 -0.53
CA ILE A 107 11.64 11.81 -0.72
C ILE A 107 10.21 11.33 -0.87
N LYS A 108 9.34 11.75 0.06
CA LYS A 108 7.91 11.44 0.02
C LYS A 108 7.24 12.22 -1.09
N CYS A 109 6.37 11.56 -1.84
CA CYS A 109 5.57 12.15 -2.90
C CYS A 109 4.20 11.45 -2.96
N TYR A 110 3.33 11.96 -3.82
CA TYR A 110 2.05 11.37 -4.14
C TYR A 110 1.98 11.10 -5.64
N ILE A 111 1.35 9.99 -6.01
CA ILE A 111 1.12 9.62 -7.40
C ILE A 111 -0.37 9.58 -7.71
N THR A 112 -0.73 10.09 -8.89
CA THR A 112 -2.07 9.94 -9.46
C THR A 112 -2.00 9.01 -10.67
N PHE A 113 -3.16 8.49 -11.08
CA PHE A 113 -3.26 7.52 -12.16
C PHE A 113 -4.11 8.06 -13.31
N LYS A 114 -3.76 7.66 -14.52
CA LYS A 114 -4.58 7.85 -15.72
C LYS A 114 -4.86 6.52 -16.37
N LYS A 115 -6.03 6.39 -16.96
CA LYS A 115 -6.42 5.19 -17.71
C LYS A 115 -5.80 5.25 -19.12
N GLY A 116 -5.05 4.21 -19.46
CA GLY A 116 -4.52 3.95 -20.79
C GLY A 116 -5.58 3.41 -21.76
N GLN A 117 -5.21 3.32 -23.03
CA GLN A 117 -6.12 2.84 -24.09
C GLN A 117 -6.43 1.35 -23.98
N ASP A 118 -5.55 0.57 -23.36
CA ASP A 118 -5.71 -0.87 -23.11
C ASP A 118 -6.53 -1.17 -21.85
N GLY A 119 -7.03 -0.14 -21.17
CA GLY A 119 -7.79 -0.26 -19.92
C GLY A 119 -6.93 -0.33 -18.66
N MET A 120 -5.61 -0.45 -18.79
CA MET A 120 -4.67 -0.41 -17.66
C MET A 120 -4.39 1.03 -17.25
N HIS A 121 -4.11 1.25 -15.98
CA HIS A 121 -3.77 2.53 -15.43
C HIS A 121 -2.25 2.67 -15.35
N THR A 122 -1.76 3.83 -15.76
CA THR A 122 -0.36 4.23 -15.62
C THR A 122 -0.27 5.42 -14.67
N ILE A 123 0.91 5.70 -14.14
CA ILE A 123 1.11 6.93 -13.37
C ILE A 123 0.87 8.14 -14.30
N ASP A 124 0.07 9.09 -13.83
CA ASP A 124 -0.22 10.33 -14.54
C ASP A 124 0.75 11.43 -14.11
N GLN A 125 0.70 11.79 -12.82
CA GLN A 125 1.54 12.83 -12.23
C GLN A 125 2.15 12.36 -10.92
N VAL A 126 3.31 12.97 -10.59
CA VAL A 126 3.98 12.82 -9.30
C VAL A 126 4.06 14.19 -8.65
N THR A 127 3.43 14.34 -7.50
CA THR A 127 3.26 15.61 -6.78
C THR A 127 3.99 15.57 -5.44
N PHE A 128 4.51 16.71 -4.99
CA PHE A 128 5.09 16.81 -3.66
C PHE A 128 4.00 16.95 -2.59
N GLU A 129 2.99 17.78 -2.85
CA GLU A 129 1.84 17.96 -1.98
C GLU A 129 0.73 16.95 -2.25
N LYS A 130 -0.11 16.69 -1.23
CA LYS A 130 -1.32 15.87 -1.37
C LYS A 130 -2.24 16.49 -2.44
N PRO A 131 -2.64 15.73 -3.47
CA PRO A 131 -3.61 16.20 -4.47
C PRO A 131 -4.93 16.63 -3.81
N LYS A 132 -5.43 17.83 -4.16
CA LYS A 132 -6.67 18.40 -3.61
C LYS A 132 -7.90 18.15 -4.49
N ASN A 133 -7.66 17.84 -5.76
CA ASN A 133 -8.67 17.66 -6.80
C ASN A 133 -9.10 16.20 -6.99
N THR A 134 -8.43 15.24 -6.34
CA THR A 134 -8.73 13.82 -6.46
C THR A 134 -8.52 13.11 -5.13
N ARG A 135 -9.31 12.07 -4.87
CA ARG A 135 -9.09 11.11 -3.77
C ARG A 135 -8.35 9.86 -4.24
N SER A 136 -8.24 9.65 -5.54
CA SER A 136 -7.45 8.57 -6.15
C SER A 136 -6.00 9.01 -6.33
N TYR A 137 -5.25 8.93 -5.24
CA TYR A 137 -3.81 9.09 -5.22
C TYR A 137 -3.18 8.06 -4.27
N LEU A 138 -1.90 7.76 -4.43
CA LEU A 138 -1.15 6.94 -3.49
C LEU A 138 0.06 7.68 -2.93
N LYS A 139 0.41 7.34 -1.68
CA LYS A 139 1.67 7.76 -1.06
C LYS A 139 2.81 6.94 -1.66
N ALA A 140 3.89 7.61 -2.04
CA ALA A 140 5.05 6.98 -2.65
C ALA A 140 6.36 7.63 -2.19
N THR A 141 7.48 7.00 -2.51
CA THR A 141 8.82 7.54 -2.25
C THR A 141 9.73 7.48 -3.47
N ILE A 142 10.57 8.51 -3.61
CA ILE A 142 11.66 8.55 -4.59
C ILE A 142 12.96 8.42 -3.80
N ASN A 143 13.76 7.43 -4.16
CA ASN A 143 14.99 7.12 -3.43
C ASN A 143 16.22 7.71 -4.16
N ASN A 144 16.31 7.56 -5.49
CA ASN A 144 17.42 8.03 -6.30
C ASN A 144 16.92 8.52 -7.66
N ILE A 145 17.62 9.48 -8.29
CA ILE A 145 17.39 9.89 -9.68
C ILE A 145 18.66 9.62 -10.49
N TRP A 146 18.56 8.79 -11.53
CA TRP A 146 19.69 8.54 -12.42
C TRP A 146 19.62 9.52 -13.59
N GLU A 147 20.45 10.57 -13.55
CA GLU A 147 20.67 11.44 -14.71
C GLU A 147 21.68 10.77 -15.65
N SER A 148 21.23 9.82 -16.46
CA SER A 148 21.97 9.46 -17.67
C SER A 148 20.99 9.33 -18.82
N ASN A 149 20.92 10.38 -19.63
CA ASN A 149 20.43 10.39 -21.00
C ASN A 149 19.01 9.90 -21.31
N GLY A 150 18.11 9.76 -20.33
CA GLY A 150 16.75 9.34 -20.64
C GLY A 150 15.87 8.92 -19.48
N LYS A 151 15.57 9.88 -18.60
CA LYS A 151 14.20 10.20 -18.15
C LYS A 151 13.36 9.16 -17.39
N GLU A 152 13.83 8.00 -16.94
CA GLU A 152 12.97 7.10 -16.13
C GLU A 152 13.39 7.12 -14.64
N ILE A 153 12.52 7.64 -13.79
CA ILE A 153 12.71 7.67 -12.33
C ILE A 153 11.81 6.62 -11.71
N HIS A 154 12.36 5.82 -10.79
CA HIS A 154 11.56 4.84 -10.05
C HIS A 154 10.86 5.51 -8.85
N VAL A 155 9.54 5.35 -8.81
CA VAL A 155 8.69 5.75 -7.69
C VAL A 155 8.21 4.48 -6.99
N ASN A 156 8.48 4.40 -5.69
CA ASN A 156 8.14 3.25 -4.87
C ASN A 156 6.82 3.50 -4.13
N TYR A 157 5.81 2.66 -4.37
CA TYR A 157 4.53 2.67 -3.65
C TYR A 157 4.19 1.26 -3.15
N SER A 158 3.23 1.15 -2.23
CA SER A 158 3.05 -0.05 -1.41
C SER A 158 2.09 -1.11 -1.97
N MET A 159 1.89 -1.22 -3.28
CA MET A 159 1.02 -2.23 -3.91
C MET A 159 1.79 -3.47 -4.36
N ASN A 160 2.52 -4.09 -3.44
CA ASN A 160 3.50 -5.12 -3.78
C ASN A 160 3.12 -6.54 -3.33
N GLN A 161 1.96 -6.68 -2.67
CA GLN A 161 1.53 -7.93 -2.06
C GLN A 161 0.04 -8.14 -2.31
N PHE A 162 -0.33 -9.34 -2.77
CA PHE A 162 -1.71 -9.77 -2.90
C PHE A 162 -1.94 -11.00 -2.01
N PHE A 163 -2.88 -10.89 -1.08
CA PHE A 163 -3.22 -11.96 -0.16
C PHE A 163 -4.20 -12.93 -0.83
N ILE A 164 -3.79 -14.20 -0.93
CA ILE A 164 -4.56 -15.29 -1.55
C ILE A 164 -4.48 -16.52 -0.64
N ASN A 165 -5.46 -17.41 -0.75
CA ASN A 165 -5.43 -18.69 -0.05
C ASN A 165 -4.18 -19.51 -0.43
N GLU A 166 -3.57 -20.16 0.57
CA GLU A 166 -2.31 -20.88 0.43
C GLU A 166 -2.33 -21.99 -0.63
N ASP A 167 -3.47 -22.68 -0.78
CA ASP A 167 -3.65 -23.75 -1.76
C ASP A 167 -3.58 -23.25 -3.21
N PHE A 168 -3.88 -21.96 -3.40
CA PHE A 168 -3.85 -21.29 -4.70
C PHE A 168 -2.57 -20.48 -4.89
N ALA A 169 -1.87 -20.10 -3.83
CA ALA A 169 -0.71 -19.21 -3.90
C ALA A 169 0.40 -19.77 -4.81
N LEU A 170 0.87 -21.01 -4.58
CA LEU A 170 1.92 -21.61 -5.43
C LEU A 170 1.47 -21.79 -6.87
N LYS A 171 0.24 -22.26 -7.08
CA LYS A 171 -0.29 -22.44 -8.44
C LYS A 171 -0.39 -21.11 -9.17
N SER A 172 -0.76 -20.04 -8.46
CA SER A 172 -0.82 -18.68 -9.00
C SER A 172 0.58 -18.18 -9.37
N GLU A 173 1.56 -18.36 -8.48
CA GLU A 173 2.96 -18.01 -8.72
C GLU A 173 3.51 -18.72 -9.96
N ASP A 174 3.37 -20.04 -10.02
CA ASP A 174 3.84 -20.84 -11.16
C ASP A 174 3.12 -20.46 -12.45
N THR A 175 1.82 -20.17 -12.38
CA THR A 175 1.03 -19.71 -13.53
C THR A 175 1.55 -18.37 -14.04
N ILE A 176 1.73 -17.40 -13.16
CA ILE A 176 2.17 -16.04 -13.50
C ILE A 176 3.61 -16.06 -14.02
N ARG A 177 4.47 -16.90 -13.43
CA ARG A 177 5.85 -17.10 -13.86
C ARG A 177 5.94 -17.67 -15.28
N ASN A 178 5.03 -18.58 -15.64
CA ASN A 178 5.04 -19.30 -16.90
C ASN A 178 3.97 -18.83 -17.90
N LEU A 179 3.55 -17.56 -17.81
CA LEU A 179 2.52 -17.04 -18.71
C LEU A 179 2.95 -17.12 -20.18
N PRO A 180 2.04 -17.56 -21.08
CA PRO A 180 2.30 -17.51 -22.51
C PRO A 180 2.62 -16.09 -22.95
N GLN A 181 3.55 -15.94 -23.89
CA GLN A 181 3.93 -14.64 -24.44
C GLN A 181 2.70 -13.89 -24.94
N GLY A 182 2.54 -12.63 -24.49
CA GLY A 182 1.38 -11.79 -24.82
C GLY A 182 0.20 -11.90 -23.84
N THR A 183 0.23 -12.83 -22.89
CA THR A 183 -0.76 -12.89 -21.80
C THR A 183 -0.36 -11.91 -20.70
N LYS A 184 -1.23 -10.93 -20.43
CA LYS A 184 -1.02 -9.96 -19.35
C LYS A 184 -1.57 -10.50 -18.03
N ALA A 185 -0.85 -10.25 -16.94
CA ALA A 185 -1.39 -10.35 -15.59
C ALA A 185 -1.56 -8.94 -15.01
N TYR A 186 -2.66 -8.70 -14.32
CA TYR A 186 -2.94 -7.39 -13.73
C TYR A 186 -3.77 -7.51 -12.47
N ILE A 187 -3.62 -6.55 -11.57
CA ILE A 187 -4.48 -6.41 -10.39
C ILE A 187 -5.56 -5.38 -10.63
N LYS A 188 -6.70 -5.56 -9.97
CA LYS A 188 -7.68 -4.51 -9.75
C LYS A 188 -7.64 -4.06 -8.31
N ALA A 189 -7.48 -2.76 -8.11
CA ALA A 189 -7.44 -2.15 -6.79
C ALA A 189 -8.37 -0.94 -6.75
N LYS A 190 -8.86 -0.62 -5.55
CA LYS A 190 -9.57 0.63 -5.29
C LYS A 190 -8.72 1.53 -4.44
N ILE A 191 -8.72 2.83 -4.76
CA ILE A 191 -7.96 3.84 -4.04
C ILE A 191 -8.92 4.88 -3.46
N ASN A 192 -8.73 5.24 -2.20
CA ASN A 192 -9.36 6.40 -1.61
C ASN A 192 -8.44 7.05 -0.56
N ASP A 193 -8.21 8.36 -0.71
CA ASP A 193 -7.49 9.21 0.23
C ASP A 193 -6.05 8.75 0.57
N GLY A 194 -5.36 8.10 -0.38
CA GLY A 194 -3.98 7.64 -0.19
C GLY A 194 -3.84 6.22 0.33
N ASP A 195 -4.97 5.58 0.64
CA ASP A 195 -5.05 4.18 1.05
C ASP A 195 -5.73 3.36 -0.06
N PHE A 196 -5.56 2.05 -0.05
CA PHE A 196 -6.02 1.18 -1.13
C PHE A 196 -6.40 -0.21 -0.66
N VAL A 197 -7.22 -0.89 -1.46
CA VAL A 197 -7.55 -2.31 -1.33
C VAL A 197 -7.37 -2.98 -2.68
N ILE A 198 -6.62 -4.07 -2.73
CA ILE A 198 -6.51 -4.91 -3.93
C ILE A 198 -7.64 -5.93 -3.88
N GLU A 199 -8.61 -5.83 -4.79
CA GLU A 199 -9.79 -6.68 -4.77
C GLU A 199 -9.53 -8.01 -5.48
N ASN A 200 -8.83 -7.99 -6.61
CA ASN A 200 -8.67 -9.15 -7.47
C ASN A 200 -7.40 -9.12 -8.29
N LEU A 201 -7.00 -10.31 -8.73
CA LEU A 201 -5.91 -10.56 -9.66
C LEU A 201 -6.44 -11.29 -10.89
N TYR A 202 -6.00 -10.87 -12.07
CA TYR A 202 -6.45 -11.39 -13.35
C TYR A 202 -5.27 -11.87 -14.19
N VAL A 203 -5.52 -12.90 -14.98
CA VAL A 203 -4.64 -13.42 -16.03
C VAL A 203 -5.44 -13.44 -17.33
N GLY A 204 -5.13 -12.53 -18.25
CA GLY A 204 -5.99 -12.22 -19.38
C GLY A 204 -7.37 -11.77 -18.91
N ASP A 205 -8.43 -12.41 -19.39
CA ASP A 205 -9.81 -12.06 -19.05
C ASP A 205 -10.37 -12.83 -17.84
N LYS A 206 -9.58 -13.72 -17.24
CA LYS A 206 -10.03 -14.57 -16.13
C LYS A 206 -9.45 -14.10 -14.81
N ASN A 207 -10.27 -14.15 -13.76
CA ASN A 207 -9.80 -14.04 -12.40
C ASN A 207 -8.85 -15.22 -12.08
N ILE A 208 -7.82 -15.01 -11.27
CA ILE A 208 -6.84 -16.05 -10.92
C ILE A 208 -7.49 -17.33 -10.38
N TYR A 209 -8.55 -17.22 -9.55
CA TYR A 209 -9.25 -18.39 -9.02
C TYR A 209 -10.01 -19.17 -10.11
N GLU A 210 -10.48 -18.49 -11.16
CA GLU A 210 -11.14 -19.13 -12.30
C GLU A 210 -10.14 -19.70 -13.29
N TYR A 211 -8.98 -19.05 -13.43
CA TYR A 211 -7.89 -19.53 -14.27
C TYR A 211 -7.29 -20.84 -13.74
N LEU A 212 -7.25 -21.00 -12.40
CA LEU A 212 -6.68 -22.17 -11.72
C LEU A 212 -7.64 -23.36 -11.55
N LYS A 213 -8.91 -23.21 -11.93
CA LYS A 213 -9.90 -24.30 -11.96
C LYS A 213 -9.76 -25.13 -13.22
#